data_AF-A0A164NS16-F1
#
_entry.id   AF-A0A164NS16-F1
#
_cell.length_a   1.000
_cell.length_b   1.000
_cell.length_c   1.000
_cell.angle_alpha   90.00
_cell.angle_beta   90.00
_cell.angle_gamma   90.00
#
_symmetry.space_group_name_H-M   'P 1'
#
loop_
_entity.id
_entity.type
_entity.pdbx_description
1 polymer ?
#
loop_
_entity_poly.entity_id
_entity_poly.type
_entity_poly.pdbx_seq_one_letter_code
_entity_poly.pdbx_strand_id
1 'polypeptide(L)'
;MLVTRGPADRQKPTAGTALAIPPLAELRERRSAKWRTFAVDVLPLLMAEMDLPLAEPVVREAVERSDTGYAAPTFDLADTVRGYAERAWGWRIYAGQMRMFATDPDRGRAPHCRRPLTRQRPTIDPEQET
;
A
#
# COMPACT_ATOMS: atom_id res chain seq x y z
N MET A 1 -7.33 -16.35 -1.31
CA MET A 1 -6.83 -15.26 -2.16
C MET A 1 -6.11 -15.90 -3.33
N LEU A 2 -6.63 -15.78 -4.55
CA LEU A 2 -5.97 -16.35 -5.73
C LEU A 2 -5.25 -15.20 -6.45
N VAL A 3 -3.96 -15.03 -6.15
CA VAL A 3 -3.07 -14.17 -6.96
C VAL A 3 -2.34 -15.10 -7.90
N THR A 4 -2.47 -14.87 -9.20
CA THR A 4 -1.73 -15.63 -10.20
C THR A 4 -0.63 -14.75 -10.78
N ARG A 5 0.54 -15.35 -10.95
CA ARG A 5 1.66 -14.71 -11.65
C ARG A 5 1.40 -14.85 -13.14
N GLY A 6 1.17 -13.73 -13.82
CA GLY A 6 1.16 -13.66 -15.28
C GLY A 6 2.57 -13.72 -15.87
N PRO A 7 2.71 -13.87 -17.21
CA PRO A 7 4.00 -13.71 -17.88
C PRO A 7 4.50 -12.29 -17.63
N ALA A 8 5.67 -12.16 -17.01
CA ALA A 8 6.22 -10.87 -16.60
C ALA A 8 7.15 -10.34 -17.70
N ASP A 9 6.71 -9.30 -18.42
CA ASP A 9 7.63 -8.46 -19.18
C ASP A 9 8.11 -7.34 -18.25
N ARG A 10 9.32 -7.48 -17.70
CA ARG A 10 9.85 -6.57 -16.70
C ARG A 10 10.31 -5.29 -17.41
N GLN A 11 9.47 -4.25 -17.39
CA GLN A 11 9.91 -2.93 -17.81
C GLN A 11 11.08 -2.49 -16.92
N LYS A 12 12.27 -2.28 -17.51
CA LYS A 12 13.40 -1.69 -16.79
C LYS A 12 13.02 -0.25 -16.42
N PRO A 13 13.23 0.19 -15.16
CA PRO A 13 13.04 1.59 -14.83
C PRO A 13 13.94 2.43 -15.72
N THR A 14 13.33 3.33 -16.50
CA THR A 14 14.05 4.38 -17.23
C THR A 14 14.77 5.24 -16.21
N ALA A 15 16.04 5.59 -16.48
CA ALA A 15 16.88 6.35 -15.55
C ALA A 15 16.21 7.68 -15.20
N GLY A 16 15.60 7.74 -14.03
CA GLY A 16 14.88 8.89 -13.50
C GLY A 16 15.69 9.54 -12.39
N THR A 17 15.76 10.87 -12.44
CA THR A 17 16.17 11.85 -11.43
C THR A 17 16.87 11.30 -10.18
N ALA A 18 18.12 11.71 -9.97
CA ALA A 18 18.83 11.44 -8.72
C ALA A 18 17.98 11.86 -7.51
N LEU A 19 17.70 10.90 -6.63
CA LEU A 19 16.95 11.15 -5.40
C LEU A 19 17.81 11.99 -4.45
N ALA A 20 17.43 13.25 -4.26
CA ALA A 20 18.12 14.15 -3.35
C ALA A 20 17.58 13.96 -1.92
N ILE A 21 18.49 13.63 -0.99
CA ILE A 21 18.20 13.58 0.44
C ILE A 21 18.43 14.98 1.01
N PRO A 22 17.46 15.56 1.75
CA PRO A 22 17.65 16.84 2.40
C PRO A 22 18.79 16.83 3.43
N PRO A 23 19.43 17.98 3.71
CA PRO A 23 20.44 18.07 4.76
C PRO A 23 19.90 17.63 6.13
N LEU A 24 20.78 17.10 6.99
CA LEU A 24 20.39 16.63 8.32
C LEU A 24 19.69 17.71 9.17
N ALA A 25 20.11 18.97 9.04
CA ALA A 25 19.48 20.09 9.75
C ALA A 25 17.98 20.22 9.42
N GLU A 26 17.62 20.09 8.14
CA GLU A 26 16.21 20.12 7.70
C GLU A 26 15.45 18.88 8.17
N LEU A 27 16.08 17.70 8.11
CA LEU A 27 15.47 16.47 8.60
C LEU A 27 15.17 16.54 10.11
N ARG A 28 15.98 17.25 10.90
CA ARG A 28 15.76 17.47 12.34
C ARG A 28 14.59 18.39 12.66
N GLU A 29 14.11 19.19 11.70
CA GLU A 29 12.92 20.02 11.89
C GLU A 29 11.61 19.20 11.78
N ARG A 30 11.69 17.98 11.20
CA ARG A 30 10.53 17.11 11.04
C ARG A 30 9.87 16.79 12.38
N ARG A 31 8.55 16.58 12.32
CA ARG A 31 7.70 16.31 13.50
C ARG A 31 7.38 14.82 13.67
N SER A 32 7.92 13.95 12.82
CA SER A 32 7.66 12.51 12.89
C SER A 32 8.34 11.87 14.10
N ALA A 33 7.83 10.71 14.52
CA ALA A 33 8.40 9.94 15.62
C ALA A 33 9.89 9.62 15.38
N LYS A 34 10.25 9.24 14.14
CA LYS A 34 11.64 8.99 13.74
C LYS A 34 12.58 10.12 14.17
N TRP A 35 12.20 11.37 13.91
CA TRP A 35 13.04 12.55 14.15
C TRP A 35 12.85 13.19 15.53
N ARG A 36 11.83 12.78 16.31
CA ARG A 36 11.49 13.35 17.63
C ARG A 36 11.73 12.43 18.82
N THR A 37 11.90 11.12 18.62
CA THR A 37 12.05 10.15 19.73
C THR A 37 13.44 10.13 20.35
N PHE A 38 14.50 10.34 19.56
CA PHE A 38 15.88 10.18 20.00
C PHE A 38 16.57 11.53 20.20
N ALA A 39 17.64 11.55 21.00
CA ALA A 39 18.46 12.73 21.22
C ALA A 39 19.08 13.26 19.90
N VAL A 40 19.44 14.54 19.90
CA VAL A 40 19.89 15.27 18.69
C VAL A 40 21.19 14.72 18.09
N ASP A 41 22.01 14.08 18.92
CA ASP A 41 23.28 13.42 18.57
C ASP A 41 23.10 11.96 18.10
N VAL A 42 21.88 11.41 18.16
CA VAL A 42 21.56 10.04 17.73
C VAL A 42 20.86 10.07 16.38
N LEU A 43 21.41 9.36 15.39
CA LEU A 43 20.77 9.19 14.07
C LEU A 43 19.69 8.08 14.10
N PRO A 44 18.42 8.40 13.79
CA PRO A 44 17.33 7.43 13.87
C PRO A 44 17.21 6.59 12.59
N LEU A 45 17.46 5.28 12.68
CA LEU A 45 17.44 4.34 11.54
C LEU A 45 16.37 3.23 11.63
N LEU A 46 15.56 3.23 12.70
CA LEU A 46 14.71 2.09 13.06
C LEU A 46 13.28 2.14 12.50
N MET A 47 12.79 3.34 12.18
CA MET A 47 11.41 3.53 11.72
C MET A 47 11.34 3.34 10.22
N ALA A 48 10.31 2.63 9.74
CA ALA A 48 10.00 2.45 8.33
C ALA A 48 9.44 3.74 7.69
N GLU A 49 10.21 4.82 7.79
CA GLU A 49 9.96 6.15 7.24
C GLU A 49 11.19 6.58 6.44
N MET A 50 10.98 7.04 5.21
CA MET A 50 12.04 7.46 4.30
C MET A 50 12.40 8.94 4.47
N ASP A 51 13.68 9.28 4.33
CA ASP A 51 14.19 10.67 4.39
C ASP A 51 14.20 11.37 3.03
N LEU A 52 13.23 11.03 2.18
CA LEU A 52 13.05 11.66 0.86
C LEU A 52 11.90 12.66 0.89
N PRO A 53 11.91 13.68 0.01
CA PRO A 53 10.71 14.46 -0.27
C PRO A 53 9.60 13.55 -0.79
N LEU A 54 8.35 13.89 -0.46
CA LEU A 54 7.20 13.22 -1.08
C LEU A 54 7.21 13.45 -2.59
N ALA A 55 6.80 12.44 -3.34
CA ALA A 55 6.64 12.59 -4.78
C ALA A 55 5.59 13.68 -5.03
N GLU A 56 5.99 14.66 -5.81
CA GLU A 56 5.21 15.86 -6.07
C GLU A 56 3.73 15.55 -6.46
N PRO A 57 3.45 14.60 -7.39
CA PRO A 57 2.07 14.32 -7.81
C PRO A 57 1.18 13.75 -6.71
N VAL A 58 1.75 13.27 -5.60
CA VAL A 58 0.99 12.69 -4.48
C VAL A 58 0.36 13.78 -3.62
N VAL A 59 0.94 14.98 -3.57
CA VAL A 59 0.52 16.03 -2.61
C VAL A 59 -0.04 17.28 -3.28
N ARG A 60 0.40 17.61 -4.51
CA ARG A 60 0.11 18.91 -5.15
C ARG A 60 -1.37 19.25 -5.20
N GLU A 61 -2.15 18.40 -5.87
CA GLU A 61 -3.55 18.68 -6.18
C GLU A 61 -4.40 18.80 -4.90
N ALA A 62 -4.19 17.89 -3.96
CA ALA A 62 -4.94 17.87 -2.70
C ALA A 62 -4.66 19.14 -1.86
N VAL A 63 -3.40 19.59 -1.82
CA VAL A 63 -3.03 20.80 -1.07
C VAL A 63 -3.54 22.06 -1.75
N GLU A 64 -3.35 22.19 -3.07
CA GLU A 64 -3.80 23.36 -3.85
C GLU A 64 -5.32 23.58 -3.74
N ARG A 65 -6.08 22.49 -3.65
CA ARG A 65 -7.54 22.52 -3.50
C ARG A 65 -8.00 22.55 -2.04
N SER A 66 -7.09 22.52 -1.07
CA SER A 66 -7.38 22.30 0.35
C SER A 66 -8.25 21.06 0.62
N ASP A 67 -8.15 20.06 -0.26
CA ASP A 67 -8.95 18.84 -0.28
C ASP A 67 -8.24 17.72 0.50
N THR A 68 -8.06 17.96 1.81
CA THR A 68 -7.35 17.07 2.74
C THR A 68 -8.27 16.44 3.80
N GLY A 69 -9.58 16.50 3.54
CA GLY A 69 -10.62 15.93 4.38
C GLY A 69 -10.79 14.42 4.21
N TYR A 70 -11.86 13.87 4.79
CA TYR A 70 -12.19 12.44 4.63
C TYR A 70 -12.56 12.11 3.19
N ALA A 71 -11.83 11.17 2.59
CA ALA A 71 -12.11 10.69 1.24
C ALA A 71 -13.43 9.90 1.20
N ALA A 72 -14.24 10.14 0.18
CA ALA A 72 -15.35 9.26 -0.16
C ALA A 72 -14.82 7.90 -0.66
N PRO A 73 -15.52 6.78 -0.46
CA PRO A 73 -15.13 5.50 -1.04
C PRO A 73 -15.12 5.58 -2.56
N THR A 74 -13.96 5.41 -3.19
CA THR A 74 -13.82 5.39 -4.64
C THR A 74 -13.44 4.00 -5.15
N PHE A 75 -13.99 3.60 -6.30
CA PHE A 75 -13.66 2.32 -6.94
C PHE A 75 -12.37 2.40 -7.78
N ASP A 76 -11.90 3.60 -8.10
CA ASP A 76 -10.71 3.88 -8.91
C ASP A 76 -9.40 3.35 -8.28
N LEU A 77 -9.32 3.31 -6.95
CA LEU A 77 -8.14 2.86 -6.23
C LEU A 77 -7.87 1.37 -6.47
N ALA A 78 -8.92 0.54 -6.48
CA ALA A 78 -8.80 -0.90 -6.73
C ALA A 78 -8.26 -1.17 -8.15
N ASP A 79 -8.76 -0.42 -9.13
CA ASP A 79 -8.29 -0.51 -10.51
C ASP A 79 -6.85 -0.02 -10.68
N THR A 80 -6.49 1.07 -9.99
CA THR A 80 -5.14 1.62 -9.98
C THR A 80 -4.14 0.62 -9.40
N VAL A 81 -4.45 0.01 -8.25
CA VAL A 81 -3.61 -1.03 -7.63
C VAL A 81 -3.48 -2.24 -8.53
N ARG A 82 -4.58 -2.70 -9.14
CA ARG A 82 -4.56 -3.82 -10.11
C ARG A 82 -3.59 -3.53 -11.26
N GLY A 83 -3.71 -2.37 -11.90
CA GLY A 83 -2.87 -1.98 -13.01
C GLY A 83 -1.39 -1.85 -12.61
N TYR A 84 -1.11 -1.29 -11.43
CA TYR A 84 0.27 -1.20 -10.93
C TYR A 84 0.86 -2.60 -10.65
N ALA A 85 0.13 -3.47 -9.95
CA ALA A 85 0.60 -4.80 -9.59
C ALA A 85 0.88 -5.68 -10.81
N GLU A 86 0.08 -5.56 -11.88
CA GLU A 86 0.32 -6.25 -13.14
C GLU A 86 1.60 -5.76 -13.82
N ARG A 87 1.79 -4.44 -13.95
CA ARG A 87 2.99 -3.87 -14.60
C ARG A 87 4.28 -4.06 -13.80
N ALA A 88 4.23 -3.86 -12.49
CA ALA A 88 5.41 -3.87 -11.64
C ALA A 88 5.82 -5.28 -11.21
N TRP A 89 4.83 -6.16 -10.96
CA TRP A 89 5.05 -7.46 -10.34
C TRP A 89 4.53 -8.64 -11.16
N GLY A 90 3.78 -8.38 -12.25
CA GLY A 90 3.12 -9.42 -13.04
C GLY A 90 1.96 -10.09 -12.28
N TRP A 91 1.37 -9.42 -11.29
CA TRP A 91 0.29 -9.99 -10.48
C TRP A 91 -1.08 -9.64 -11.05
N ARG A 92 -1.90 -10.64 -11.33
CA ARG A 92 -3.30 -10.44 -11.74
C ARG A 92 -4.19 -10.47 -10.50
N ILE A 93 -4.75 -9.32 -10.13
CA ILE A 93 -5.63 -9.17 -8.97
C ILE A 93 -7.07 -8.92 -9.44
N TYR A 94 -8.03 -9.64 -8.85
CA TYR A 94 -9.45 -9.44 -9.12
C TYR A 94 -10.01 -8.32 -8.24
N ALA A 95 -10.49 -7.23 -8.84
CA ALA A 95 -10.92 -6.03 -8.12
C ALA A 95 -12.02 -6.29 -7.09
N GLY A 96 -12.98 -7.18 -7.38
CA GLY A 96 -14.05 -7.55 -6.43
C GLY A 96 -13.58 -8.27 -5.16
N GLN A 97 -12.28 -8.61 -5.05
CA GLN A 97 -11.66 -9.19 -3.87
C GLN A 97 -10.89 -8.16 -3.03
N MET A 98 -10.74 -6.93 -3.51
CA MET A 98 -10.06 -5.87 -2.78
C MET A 98 -11.00 -5.22 -1.76
N ARG A 99 -10.50 -5.00 -0.56
CA ARG A 99 -11.21 -4.29 0.51
C ARG A 99 -10.27 -3.24 1.06
N MET A 100 -10.70 -1.99 1.00
CA MET A 100 -10.00 -0.88 1.62
C MET A 100 -10.41 -0.80 3.10
N PHE A 101 -9.42 -0.80 3.98
CA PHE A 101 -9.61 -0.50 5.39
C PHE A 101 -8.91 0.84 5.64
N ALA A 102 -9.66 1.87 6.01
CA ALA A 102 -9.13 3.22 6.25
C ALA A 102 -8.43 3.37 7.61
N THR A 103 -7.92 2.27 8.18
CA THR A 103 -7.32 2.26 9.52
C THR A 103 -5.87 1.83 9.42
N ASP A 104 -5.02 2.52 10.20
CA ASP A 104 -3.61 2.22 10.46
C ASP A 104 -3.30 0.71 10.44
N PRO A 105 -2.29 0.23 9.68
CA PRO A 105 -1.91 -1.18 9.65
C PRO A 105 -1.70 -1.79 11.04
N ASP A 106 -1.24 -1.02 12.03
CA ASP A 106 -1.03 -1.50 13.40
C ASP A 106 -2.36 -1.69 14.16
N ARG A 107 -3.38 -0.88 13.85
CA ARG A 107 -4.75 -1.06 14.35
C ARG A 107 -5.60 -1.98 13.47
N GLY A 108 -5.08 -2.37 12.30
CA GLY A 108 -5.71 -3.19 11.28
C GLY A 108 -5.78 -4.68 11.57
N ARG A 109 -5.61 -5.13 12.83
CA ARG A 109 -6.00 -6.50 13.22
C ARG A 109 -7.53 -6.60 13.37
N ALA A 110 -8.25 -6.18 12.33
CA ALA A 110 -9.69 -6.32 12.26
C ALA A 110 -10.05 -7.82 12.25
N PRO A 111 -11.08 -8.26 12.99
CA PRO A 111 -11.52 -9.65 13.01
C PRO A 111 -11.93 -10.20 11.64
N HIS A 112 -12.09 -9.34 10.64
CA HIS A 112 -12.46 -9.69 9.26
C HIS A 112 -11.34 -10.45 8.51
N CYS A 113 -10.09 -10.30 8.95
CA CYS A 113 -8.95 -11.07 8.42
C CYS A 113 -8.84 -12.48 9.02
N ARG A 114 -9.70 -12.85 10.00
CA ARG A 114 -9.69 -14.17 10.66
C ARG A 114 -10.62 -15.20 10.03
N ARG A 115 -11.19 -14.95 8.84
CA ARG A 115 -12.05 -15.96 8.19
C ARG A 115 -11.17 -17.15 7.78
N PRO A 116 -11.39 -18.36 8.32
CA PRO A 116 -10.57 -19.52 7.97
C PRO A 116 -10.72 -19.83 6.47
N LEU A 117 -9.59 -20.03 5.80
CA LEU A 117 -9.49 -20.45 4.40
C LEU A 117 -9.77 -21.96 4.27
N THR A 118 -10.79 -22.48 4.94
CA THR A 118 -11.23 -23.85 4.71
C THR A 118 -11.97 -23.89 3.39
N ARG A 119 -11.44 -24.62 2.40
CA ARG A 119 -12.21 -25.03 1.22
C ARG A 119 -13.52 -25.65 1.72
N GLN A 120 -14.66 -25.07 1.40
CA GLN A 120 -15.90 -25.84 1.44
C GLN A 120 -15.74 -26.95 0.39
N ARG A 121 -15.63 -28.20 0.85
CA ARG A 121 -15.86 -29.35 -0.02
C ARG A 121 -17.31 -29.22 -0.53
N PRO A 122 -17.57 -29.37 -1.84
CA PRO A 122 -18.95 -29.52 -2.28
C PRO A 122 -19.53 -30.75 -1.57
N THR A 123 -20.63 -30.53 -0.86
CA THR A 123 -21.47 -31.61 -0.34
C THR A 123 -22.03 -32.33 -1.58
N ILE A 124 -21.60 -33.56 -1.80
CA ILE A 124 -22.27 -34.45 -2.76
C ILE A 124 -23.49 -34.99 -2.00
N ASP A 125 -24.68 -34.71 -2.52
CA ASP A 125 -25.93 -35.30 -2.01
C ASP A 125 -25.89 -36.82 -2.26
N PRO A 126 -26.04 -37.68 -1.24
CA PRO A 126 -26.01 -39.12 -1.41
C PRO A 126 -27.28 -39.71 -2.07
N GLU A 127 -28.27 -38.89 -2.41
CA GLU A 127 -29.54 -39.35 -3.01
C GLU A 127 -29.57 -39.32 -4.54
N GLN A 128 -28.41 -39.21 -5.21
CA GLN A 128 -28.31 -39.26 -6.69
C GLN A 128 -27.48 -40.44 -7.18
N GLU A 129 -27.49 -41.56 -6.45
CA GLU A 129 -26.99 -42.83 -6.96
C GLU A 129 -27.98 -43.96 -6.60
N THR A 130 -28.79 -44.32 -7.61
CA THR A 130 -29.69 -45.48 -7.75
C THR A 130 -31.18 -45.26 -7.44
#